data_AF-A0A938U693-F1
#
_entry.id   AF-A0A938U693-F1
#
_cell.length_a   1.000
_cell.length_b   1.000
_cell.length_c   1.000
_cell.angle_alpha   90.00
_cell.angle_beta   90.00
_cell.angle_gamma   90.00
#
_symmetry.space_group_name_H-M   'P 1'
#
loop_
_entity.id
_entity.type
_entity.pdbx_description
1 polymer ?
#
loop_
_entity_poly.entity_id
_entity_poly.type
_entity_poly.pdbx_seq_one_letter_code
_entity_poly.pdbx_strand_id
1 'polypeptide(L)'
;EDPPPSASCSGTLIAPDVVLTAMHCTAGLPATTFYVTYGVNDFDPELIVRAVAKNEHPEYDIAMLRLAYAPSTRIDVEPIPVFGGRLTSADFGEIFEQAGFGQTETGDSDGRHFVAAPFDSFEDGGYLVVNGEGRHGVCFGDSGGPSLRQTVDAGVRVVGALSYGDPSCTGYDRYTRVDLVQEWIEAWAGSIPDGGPVPCGAVGADGSCSANGRVAVFCEADELRRDVCGDDEVCVDDGSTSRCVPVTSAPCGAVTALGACDGDVLSWCDRNELRVRDCAACGGQLCVKVDDAVGFGCVDDNCGGLDFRGACDGDVARWCSDGTLESEDCAAQSSTCGFIDDETGFYCR
;
A
#
# COMPACT_ATOMS: atom_id res chain seq x y z
N GLU A 1 -0.93 25.06 -33.46
CA GLU A 1 -0.26 23.83 -33.00
C GLU A 1 -1.37 22.85 -32.70
N ASP A 2 -1.30 21.64 -33.23
CA ASP A 2 -2.32 20.63 -32.98
C ASP A 2 -2.34 20.32 -31.47
N PRO A 3 -3.51 20.08 -30.86
CA PRO A 3 -3.58 19.67 -29.46
C PRO A 3 -2.70 18.42 -29.28
N PRO A 4 -1.96 18.31 -28.16
CA PRO A 4 -1.17 17.12 -27.91
C PRO A 4 -2.08 15.88 -27.98
N PRO A 5 -1.61 14.76 -28.56
CA PRO A 5 -2.35 13.50 -28.49
C PRO A 5 -2.59 13.17 -27.01
N SER A 6 -3.79 12.63 -26.71
CA SER A 6 -4.17 12.15 -25.37
C SER A 6 -3.02 11.37 -24.73
N ALA A 7 -2.72 11.63 -23.45
CA ALA A 7 -1.70 10.90 -22.71
C ALA A 7 -1.98 9.39 -22.80
N SER A 8 -1.10 8.65 -23.49
CA SER A 8 -1.23 7.20 -23.64
C SER A 8 -0.68 6.44 -22.44
N CYS A 9 0.19 7.10 -21.67
CA CYS A 9 0.90 6.57 -20.52
C CYS A 9 1.26 7.71 -19.55
N SER A 10 1.51 7.33 -18.31
CA SER A 10 2.07 8.15 -17.24
C SER A 10 3.56 7.87 -17.03
N GLY A 11 4.19 8.64 -16.14
CA GLY A 11 5.60 8.47 -15.78
C GLY A 11 6.01 9.35 -14.60
N THR A 12 7.18 9.08 -14.03
CA THR A 12 7.68 9.78 -12.83
C THR A 12 9.05 10.38 -13.08
N LEU A 13 9.23 11.67 -12.76
CA LEU A 13 10.56 12.29 -12.74
C LEU A 13 11.36 11.72 -11.56
N ILE A 14 12.41 10.92 -11.82
CA ILE A 14 13.23 10.23 -10.79
C ILE A 14 14.62 10.84 -10.59
N ALA A 15 15.07 11.65 -11.55
CA ALA A 15 16.27 12.47 -11.46
C ALA A 15 16.01 13.81 -12.18
N PRO A 16 16.91 14.82 -12.10
CA PRO A 16 16.64 16.17 -12.61
C PRO A 16 16.09 16.23 -14.05
N ASP A 17 16.48 15.30 -14.91
CA ASP A 17 16.07 15.21 -16.31
C ASP A 17 15.72 13.78 -16.75
N VAL A 18 15.38 12.88 -15.82
CA VAL A 18 15.07 11.47 -16.12
C VAL A 18 13.68 11.10 -15.63
N VAL A 19 12.88 10.60 -16.56
CA VAL A 19 11.54 10.08 -16.29
C VAL A 19 11.54 8.55 -16.39
N LEU A 20 11.03 7.88 -15.35
CA LEU A 20 10.76 6.45 -15.33
C LEU A 20 9.33 6.19 -15.81
N THR A 21 9.15 5.18 -16.65
CA THR A 21 7.84 4.76 -17.19
C THR A 21 7.89 3.27 -17.56
N ALA A 22 6.84 2.72 -18.14
CA ALA A 22 6.82 1.33 -18.62
C ALA A 22 7.50 1.19 -19.99
N MET A 23 8.07 0.02 -20.27
CA MET A 23 8.73 -0.23 -21.57
C MET A 23 7.72 -0.27 -22.70
N HIS A 24 6.54 -0.89 -22.50
CA HIS A 24 5.49 -0.97 -23.51
C HIS A 24 4.96 0.41 -23.97
N CYS A 25 5.12 1.45 -23.15
CA CYS A 25 4.81 2.83 -23.52
C CYS A 25 5.78 3.42 -24.55
N THR A 26 7.00 2.89 -24.61
CA THR A 26 8.09 3.46 -25.42
C THR A 26 8.58 2.56 -26.55
N ALA A 27 8.21 1.28 -26.49
CA ALA A 27 8.63 0.22 -27.39
C ALA A 27 8.38 0.56 -28.87
N GLY A 28 9.36 0.28 -29.72
CA GLY A 28 9.24 0.44 -31.17
C GLY A 28 9.25 1.89 -31.70
N LEU A 29 9.31 2.89 -30.83
CA LEU A 29 9.33 4.32 -31.21
C LEU A 29 10.64 5.00 -30.79
N PRO A 30 11.17 5.97 -31.56
CA PRO A 30 12.36 6.70 -31.17
C PRO A 30 12.05 7.67 -30.01
N ALA A 31 13.04 7.91 -29.14
CA ALA A 31 12.91 8.78 -27.96
C ALA A 31 12.33 10.16 -28.29
N THR A 32 12.69 10.70 -29.45
CA THR A 32 12.29 12.03 -29.93
C THR A 32 10.81 12.17 -30.31
N THR A 33 10.05 11.07 -30.25
CA THR A 33 8.59 11.04 -30.39
C THR A 33 7.89 11.47 -29.10
N PHE A 34 8.52 11.25 -27.95
CA PHE A 34 7.89 11.45 -26.65
C PHE A 34 8.05 12.88 -26.15
N TYR A 35 6.96 13.38 -25.58
CA TYR A 35 6.90 14.61 -24.80
C TYR A 35 6.35 14.26 -23.43
N VAL A 36 6.96 14.79 -22.38
CA VAL A 36 6.49 14.66 -21.00
C VAL A 36 5.82 15.97 -20.62
N THR A 37 4.58 15.87 -20.18
CA THR A 37 3.75 16.97 -19.71
C THR A 37 3.80 17.05 -18.18
N TYR A 38 3.83 18.27 -17.65
CA TYR A 38 3.77 18.55 -16.21
C TYR A 38 2.58 19.47 -15.92
N GLY A 39 2.00 19.32 -14.74
CA GLY A 39 0.81 20.04 -14.30
C GLY A 39 -0.21 19.07 -13.69
N VAL A 40 -1.36 19.60 -13.28
CA VAL A 40 -2.48 18.78 -12.77
C VAL A 40 -3.38 18.30 -13.90
N ASN A 41 -3.41 19.01 -15.03
CA ASN A 41 -4.22 18.67 -16.20
C ASN A 41 -3.30 18.45 -17.41
N ASP A 42 -3.36 17.26 -18.01
CA ASP A 42 -2.56 16.89 -19.18
C ASP A 42 -3.06 17.54 -20.49
N PHE A 43 -4.32 17.95 -20.54
CA PHE A 43 -4.89 18.75 -21.64
C PHE A 43 -4.55 20.24 -21.56
N ASP A 44 -4.11 20.74 -20.38
CA ASP A 44 -3.62 22.10 -20.16
C ASP A 44 -2.33 22.08 -19.32
N PRO A 45 -1.22 21.57 -19.89
CA PRO A 45 0.01 21.35 -19.13
C PRO A 45 0.72 22.67 -18.85
N GLU A 46 1.27 22.79 -17.64
CA GLU A 46 2.12 23.91 -17.22
C GLU A 46 3.46 23.91 -17.97
N LEU A 47 3.98 22.72 -18.29
CA LEU A 47 5.22 22.55 -19.03
C LEU A 47 5.16 21.30 -19.91
N ILE A 48 5.75 21.40 -21.10
CA ILE A 48 5.97 20.26 -22.01
C ILE A 48 7.47 20.17 -22.30
N VAL A 49 8.06 18.99 -22.05
CA VAL A 49 9.49 18.74 -22.29
C VAL A 49 9.66 17.54 -23.20
N ARG A 50 10.42 17.71 -24.28
CA ARG A 50 10.71 16.63 -25.23
C ARG A 50 11.77 15.68 -24.66
N ALA A 51 11.58 14.38 -24.85
CA ALA A 51 12.63 13.39 -24.61
C ALA A 51 13.68 13.41 -25.74
N VAL A 52 14.96 13.24 -25.36
CA VAL A 52 16.12 13.24 -26.26
C VAL A 52 16.82 11.89 -26.33
N ALA A 53 16.65 11.06 -25.31
CA ALA A 53 17.14 9.68 -25.28
C ALA A 53 16.15 8.79 -24.53
N LYS A 54 16.22 7.48 -24.80
CA LYS A 54 15.48 6.47 -24.05
C LYS A 54 16.40 5.30 -23.72
N ASN A 55 16.07 4.58 -22.65
CA ASN A 55 16.71 3.33 -22.28
C ASN A 55 15.60 2.37 -21.84
N GLU A 56 15.44 1.27 -22.57
CA GLU A 56 14.43 0.23 -22.30
C GLU A 56 15.11 -0.96 -21.64
N HIS A 57 14.56 -1.47 -20.54
CA HIS A 57 15.12 -2.64 -19.90
C HIS A 57 14.92 -3.88 -20.80
N PRO A 58 15.93 -4.74 -20.99
CA PRO A 58 15.82 -5.88 -21.91
C PRO A 58 14.87 -6.98 -21.43
N GLU A 59 14.61 -7.06 -20.12
CA GLU A 59 13.86 -8.17 -19.50
C GLU A 59 12.56 -7.76 -18.81
N TYR A 60 12.46 -6.51 -18.35
CA TYR A 60 11.36 -6.05 -17.49
C TYR A 60 10.61 -4.93 -18.20
N ASP A 61 9.32 -4.77 -17.91
CA ASP A 61 8.48 -3.75 -18.53
C ASP A 61 8.71 -2.35 -17.93
N ILE A 62 9.94 -1.85 -18.07
CA ILE A 62 10.36 -0.57 -17.52
C ILE A 62 11.33 0.14 -18.47
N ALA A 63 11.16 1.45 -18.59
CA ALA A 63 11.97 2.31 -19.44
C ALA A 63 12.26 3.66 -18.77
N MET A 64 13.35 4.28 -19.19
CA MET A 64 13.71 5.63 -18.82
C MET A 64 13.75 6.54 -20.04
N LEU A 65 13.28 7.77 -19.89
CA LEU A 65 13.38 8.86 -20.86
C LEU A 65 14.27 9.97 -20.30
N ARG A 66 15.22 10.46 -21.11
CA ARG A 66 16.07 11.61 -20.79
C ARG A 66 15.43 12.82 -21.43
N LEU A 67 15.19 13.85 -20.65
CA LEU A 67 14.57 15.09 -21.10
C LEU A 67 15.62 16.05 -21.68
N ALA A 68 15.17 16.94 -22.57
CA ALA A 68 16.05 17.95 -23.18
C ALA A 68 16.67 18.93 -22.16
N TYR A 69 16.00 19.14 -21.03
CA TYR A 69 16.46 19.95 -19.91
C TYR A 69 15.71 19.55 -18.63
N ALA A 70 16.26 19.91 -17.47
CA ALA A 70 15.63 19.67 -16.19
C ALA A 70 14.36 20.54 -16.00
N PRO A 71 13.17 19.96 -15.78
CA PRO A 71 11.92 20.70 -15.60
C PRO A 71 11.95 21.73 -14.47
N SER A 72 12.70 21.45 -13.40
CA SER A 72 12.91 22.35 -12.24
C SER A 72 13.55 23.70 -12.59
N THR A 73 14.10 23.84 -13.80
CA THR A 73 14.60 25.13 -14.31
C THR A 73 13.49 26.07 -14.76
N ARG A 74 12.25 25.58 -14.89
CA ARG A 74 11.10 26.32 -15.45
C ARG A 74 9.88 26.35 -14.53
N ILE A 75 9.65 25.28 -13.77
CA ILE A 75 8.51 25.12 -12.85
C ILE A 75 8.99 24.56 -11.52
N ASP A 76 8.17 24.68 -10.48
CA ASP A 76 8.45 24.09 -9.17
C ASP A 76 8.10 22.60 -9.18
N VAL A 77 9.09 21.77 -9.51
CA VAL A 77 8.96 20.32 -9.54
C VAL A 77 10.25 19.67 -9.08
N GLU A 78 10.10 18.66 -8.23
CA GLU A 78 11.22 17.90 -7.67
C GLU A 78 11.13 16.45 -8.14
N PRO A 79 12.27 15.81 -8.47
CA PRO A 79 12.29 14.38 -8.73
C PRO A 79 11.92 13.57 -7.49
N ILE A 80 11.17 12.49 -7.67
CA ILE A 80 10.91 11.49 -6.63
C ILE A 80 11.95 10.37 -6.79
N PRO A 81 12.91 10.22 -5.85
CA PRO A 81 13.92 9.18 -5.96
C PRO A 81 13.30 7.79 -5.92
N VAL A 82 13.94 6.82 -6.59
CA VAL A 82 13.54 5.42 -6.51
C VAL A 82 13.89 4.85 -5.13
N PHE A 83 13.17 3.81 -4.72
CA PHE A 83 13.42 3.12 -3.47
C PHE A 83 14.75 2.36 -3.54
N GLY A 84 15.65 2.70 -2.62
CA GLY A 84 17.00 2.13 -2.54
C GLY A 84 17.11 0.76 -1.88
N GLY A 85 16.08 0.40 -1.11
CA GLY A 85 16.04 -0.85 -0.37
C GLY A 85 15.51 -2.01 -1.21
N ARG A 86 15.37 -3.16 -0.56
CA ARG A 86 14.67 -4.33 -1.11
C ARG A 86 13.28 -4.42 -0.51
N LEU A 87 12.28 -4.62 -1.37
CA LEU A 87 10.96 -5.03 -0.90
C LEU A 87 10.97 -6.51 -0.56
N THR A 88 10.30 -6.85 0.53
CA THR A 88 10.17 -8.21 1.07
C THR A 88 8.72 -8.51 1.41
N SER A 89 8.43 -9.77 1.73
CA SER A 89 7.10 -10.15 2.21
C SER A 89 6.72 -9.53 3.56
N ALA A 90 7.68 -8.97 4.30
CA ALA A 90 7.38 -8.22 5.53
C ALA A 90 6.74 -6.86 5.25
N ASP A 91 6.85 -6.35 4.02
CA ASP A 91 6.21 -5.11 3.59
C ASP A 91 4.76 -5.33 3.10
N PHE A 92 4.28 -6.58 3.02
CA PHE A 92 2.89 -6.86 2.64
C PHE A 92 1.91 -6.21 3.62
N GLY A 93 0.84 -5.63 3.09
CA GLY A 93 -0.14 -4.81 3.81
C GLY A 93 0.27 -3.34 3.97
N GLU A 94 1.51 -2.95 3.63
CA GLU A 94 1.88 -1.54 3.60
C GLU A 94 1.06 -0.80 2.54
N ILE A 95 0.54 0.37 2.88
CA ILE A 95 -0.22 1.19 1.94
C ILE A 95 0.74 1.93 1.02
N PHE A 96 0.68 1.62 -0.27
CA PHE A 96 1.35 2.38 -1.31
C PHE A 96 0.35 3.33 -1.97
N GLU A 97 0.85 4.46 -2.47
CA GLU A 97 0.06 5.40 -3.25
C GLU A 97 0.40 5.25 -4.73
N GLN A 98 -0.60 5.19 -5.59
CA GLN A 98 -0.47 5.16 -7.03
C GLN A 98 -0.87 6.52 -7.58
N ALA A 99 -0.23 6.94 -8.66
CA ALA A 99 -0.56 8.21 -9.30
C ALA A 99 -0.53 8.08 -10.83
N GLY A 100 -1.34 8.88 -11.51
CA GLY A 100 -1.37 8.90 -12.96
C GLY A 100 -2.41 9.84 -13.54
N PHE A 101 -2.49 9.85 -14.88
CA PHE A 101 -3.41 10.67 -15.69
C PHE A 101 -4.36 9.80 -16.51
N GLY A 102 -4.53 8.53 -16.12
CA GLY A 102 -5.44 7.61 -16.76
C GLY A 102 -6.91 7.96 -16.53
N GLN A 103 -7.77 7.12 -17.07
CA GLN A 103 -9.21 7.25 -16.90
C GLN A 103 -9.62 6.99 -15.45
N THR A 104 -10.68 7.68 -15.03
CA THR A 104 -11.45 7.34 -13.83
C THR A 104 -12.37 6.15 -14.09
N GLU A 105 -13.07 5.66 -13.06
CA GLU A 105 -14.03 4.55 -13.17
C GLU A 105 -15.21 4.85 -14.11
N THR A 106 -15.49 6.13 -14.40
CA THR A 106 -16.51 6.57 -15.35
C THR A 106 -15.97 6.69 -16.79
N GLY A 107 -14.67 6.46 -16.99
CA GLY A 107 -13.99 6.62 -18.28
C GLY A 107 -13.54 8.05 -18.57
N ASP A 108 -13.71 8.97 -17.62
CA ASP A 108 -13.30 10.37 -17.78
C ASP A 108 -11.79 10.52 -17.52
N SER A 109 -11.11 11.36 -18.30
CA SER A 109 -9.74 11.81 -18.05
C SER A 109 -9.77 13.32 -17.80
N ASP A 110 -9.70 13.73 -16.54
CA ASP A 110 -9.84 15.12 -16.11
C ASP A 110 -8.61 15.64 -15.36
N GLY A 111 -7.52 14.87 -15.36
CA GLY A 111 -6.22 15.27 -14.86
C GLY A 111 -5.55 14.17 -14.04
N ARG A 112 -4.66 14.60 -13.14
CA ARG A 112 -3.88 13.71 -12.29
C ARG A 112 -4.69 13.25 -11.08
N HIS A 113 -4.72 11.95 -10.87
CA HIS A 113 -5.34 11.31 -9.71
C HIS A 113 -4.34 10.53 -8.87
N PHE A 114 -4.76 10.26 -7.63
CA PHE A 114 -4.03 9.45 -6.67
C PHE A 114 -5.00 8.45 -6.05
N VAL A 115 -4.51 7.23 -5.82
CA VAL A 115 -5.21 6.19 -5.08
C VAL A 115 -4.25 5.51 -4.13
N ALA A 116 -4.73 5.08 -2.96
CA ALA A 116 -3.94 4.35 -1.99
C ALA A 116 -4.46 2.92 -1.88
N ALA A 117 -3.56 1.95 -1.95
CA ALA A 117 -3.91 0.52 -1.93
C ALA A 117 -2.85 -0.29 -1.18
N PRO A 118 -3.24 -1.36 -0.47
CA PRO A 118 -2.30 -2.26 0.19
C PRO A 118 -1.41 -2.98 -0.83
N PHE A 119 -0.12 -3.04 -0.52
CA PHE A 119 0.83 -3.91 -1.19
C PHE A 119 0.54 -5.37 -0.81
N ASP A 120 0.03 -6.15 -1.77
CA ASP A 120 -0.56 -7.45 -1.52
C ASP A 120 0.46 -8.59 -1.62
N SER A 121 1.19 -8.65 -2.74
CA SER A 121 2.01 -9.81 -3.06
C SER A 121 3.07 -9.52 -4.12
N PHE A 122 3.99 -10.48 -4.30
CA PHE A 122 4.85 -10.53 -5.48
C PHE A 122 4.33 -11.56 -6.48
N GLU A 123 4.49 -11.27 -7.76
CA GLU A 123 4.19 -12.20 -8.85
C GLU A 123 5.41 -12.45 -9.75
N ASP A 124 5.38 -13.59 -10.46
CA ASP A 124 6.37 -13.96 -11.46
C ASP A 124 6.53 -12.86 -12.52
N GLY A 125 7.75 -12.66 -13.00
CA GLY A 125 8.07 -11.57 -13.92
C GLY A 125 8.52 -10.27 -13.22
N GLY A 126 8.70 -10.30 -11.89
CA GLY A 126 9.28 -9.20 -11.14
C GLY A 126 8.28 -8.11 -10.77
N TYR A 127 7.02 -8.50 -10.54
CA TYR A 127 5.96 -7.57 -10.18
C TYR A 127 5.78 -7.48 -8.67
N LEU A 128 5.51 -6.27 -8.20
CA LEU A 128 4.77 -6.03 -6.96
C LEU A 128 3.31 -5.81 -7.34
N VAL A 129 2.40 -6.32 -6.52
CA VAL A 129 0.96 -6.23 -6.74
C VAL A 129 0.34 -5.35 -5.66
N VAL A 130 -0.47 -4.37 -6.04
CA VAL A 130 -1.36 -3.65 -5.12
C VAL A 130 -2.80 -4.10 -5.35
N ASN A 131 -3.57 -4.17 -4.28
CA ASN A 131 -4.96 -4.63 -4.33
C ASN A 131 -5.92 -3.47 -4.15
N GLY A 132 -6.68 -3.15 -5.20
CA GLY A 132 -7.72 -2.12 -5.20
C GLY A 132 -8.99 -2.46 -4.43
N GLU A 133 -9.08 -3.70 -3.91
CA GLU A 133 -10.15 -4.20 -3.04
C GLU A 133 -11.56 -4.06 -3.62
N GLY A 134 -11.68 -3.97 -4.95
CA GLY A 134 -12.94 -3.74 -5.67
C GLY A 134 -13.50 -2.33 -5.50
N ARG A 135 -12.71 -1.38 -4.97
CA ARG A 135 -13.18 -0.03 -4.61
C ARG A 135 -12.48 1.09 -5.37
N HIS A 136 -11.20 0.92 -5.68
CA HIS A 136 -10.36 1.96 -6.27
C HIS A 136 -9.13 1.33 -6.90
N GLY A 137 -8.49 1.98 -7.86
CA GLY A 137 -7.31 1.43 -8.51
C GLY A 137 -6.83 2.34 -9.63
N VAL A 138 -5.94 1.81 -10.47
CA VAL A 138 -5.50 2.49 -11.70
C VAL A 138 -6.27 1.96 -12.91
N CYS A 139 -6.28 2.74 -13.99
CA CYS A 139 -7.06 2.42 -15.16
C CYS A 139 -6.30 2.71 -16.47
N PHE A 140 -7.02 2.64 -17.59
CA PHE A 140 -6.46 2.88 -18.91
C PHE A 140 -5.79 4.27 -18.99
N GLY A 141 -4.51 4.31 -19.35
CA GLY A 141 -3.71 5.53 -19.45
C GLY A 141 -2.78 5.77 -18.26
N ASP A 142 -2.95 5.05 -17.15
CA ASP A 142 -2.02 5.12 -16.01
C ASP A 142 -0.73 4.33 -16.25
N SER A 143 -0.63 3.54 -17.32
CA SER A 143 0.54 2.73 -17.66
C SER A 143 1.85 3.52 -17.51
N GLY A 144 2.82 2.97 -16.78
CA GLY A 144 4.09 3.63 -16.46
C GLY A 144 4.04 4.61 -15.29
N GLY A 145 2.86 4.90 -14.73
CA GLY A 145 2.69 5.68 -13.50
C GLY A 145 3.31 4.99 -12.28
N PRO A 146 3.68 5.74 -11.23
CA PRO A 146 4.39 5.17 -10.10
C PRO A 146 3.46 4.39 -9.16
N SER A 147 4.04 3.39 -8.50
CA SER A 147 3.66 3.02 -7.14
C SER A 147 4.67 3.66 -6.19
N LEU A 148 4.16 4.39 -5.21
CA LEU A 148 4.87 5.28 -4.31
C LEU A 148 4.80 4.72 -2.89
N ARG A 149 5.95 4.51 -2.29
CA ARG A 149 6.09 4.19 -0.88
C ARG A 149 6.40 5.46 -0.12
N GLN A 150 5.60 5.78 0.89
CA GLN A 150 6.00 6.76 1.89
C GLN A 150 7.10 6.15 2.73
N THR A 151 8.31 6.65 2.57
CA THR A 151 9.43 6.17 3.36
C THR A 151 9.42 6.80 4.74
N VAL A 152 10.19 6.15 5.59
CA VAL A 152 10.33 6.39 7.03
C VAL A 152 10.74 7.81 7.41
N ASP A 153 11.20 8.56 6.41
CA ASP A 153 11.75 9.90 6.42
C ASP A 153 10.75 10.99 5.99
N ALA A 154 9.47 10.67 5.85
CA ALA A 154 8.46 11.50 5.20
C ALA A 154 8.80 11.85 3.73
N GLY A 155 9.82 11.20 3.16
CA GLY A 155 10.10 11.21 1.75
C GLY A 155 9.15 10.25 1.03
N VAL A 156 8.91 10.53 -0.25
CA VAL A 156 8.24 9.59 -1.14
C VAL A 156 9.31 8.90 -1.96
N ARG A 157 9.17 7.59 -2.17
CA ARG A 157 10.02 6.81 -3.08
C ARG A 157 9.20 6.06 -4.10
N VAL A 158 9.68 6.03 -5.33
CA VAL A 158 9.10 5.16 -6.36
C VAL A 158 9.52 3.72 -6.06
N VAL A 159 8.57 2.81 -5.86
CA VAL A 159 8.83 1.37 -5.66
C VAL A 159 8.51 0.52 -6.88
N GLY A 160 7.71 1.04 -7.81
CA GLY A 160 7.43 0.39 -9.08
C GLY A 160 6.85 1.32 -10.13
N ALA A 161 6.82 0.86 -11.37
CA ALA A 161 6.13 1.51 -12.49
C ALA A 161 5.02 0.60 -13.01
N LEU A 162 3.81 1.12 -13.22
CA LEU A 162 2.64 0.33 -13.60
C LEU A 162 2.90 -0.34 -14.95
N SER A 163 2.85 -1.68 -14.96
CA SER A 163 2.96 -2.47 -16.19
C SER A 163 1.57 -2.74 -16.76
N TYR A 164 0.67 -3.30 -15.95
CA TYR A 164 -0.73 -3.47 -16.32
C TYR A 164 -1.62 -3.56 -15.07
N GLY A 165 -2.84 -3.06 -15.21
CA GLY A 165 -3.86 -3.08 -14.16
C GLY A 165 -4.95 -4.11 -14.41
N ASP A 166 -5.84 -4.25 -13.42
CA ASP A 166 -7.06 -5.05 -13.56
C ASP A 166 -8.08 -4.36 -14.49
N PRO A 167 -8.75 -5.07 -15.42
CA PRO A 167 -9.74 -4.45 -16.31
C PRO A 167 -10.94 -3.79 -15.60
N SER A 168 -11.18 -4.11 -14.33
CA SER A 168 -12.20 -3.44 -13.50
C SER A 168 -11.79 -2.04 -13.03
N CYS A 169 -10.51 -1.67 -13.16
CA CYS A 169 -9.92 -0.45 -12.59
C CYS A 169 -10.03 -0.33 -11.06
N THR A 170 -10.36 -1.44 -10.38
CA THR A 170 -10.49 -1.52 -8.93
C THR A 170 -9.90 -2.81 -8.34
N GLY A 171 -9.20 -3.59 -9.16
CA GLY A 171 -8.71 -4.92 -8.82
C GLY A 171 -7.21 -4.95 -8.49
N TYR A 172 -6.54 -6.03 -8.91
CA TYR A 172 -5.11 -6.19 -8.68
C TYR A 172 -4.27 -5.52 -9.78
N ASP A 173 -3.41 -4.60 -9.39
CA ASP A 173 -2.57 -3.83 -10.30
C ASP A 173 -1.09 -4.19 -10.14
N ARG A 174 -0.39 -4.38 -11.26
CA ARG A 174 0.97 -4.95 -11.29
C ARG A 174 1.99 -3.92 -11.73
N TYR A 175 2.93 -3.67 -10.85
CA TYR A 175 4.01 -2.71 -11.05
C TYR A 175 5.33 -3.45 -11.20
N THR A 176 6.10 -3.12 -12.24
CA THR A 176 7.48 -3.60 -12.36
C THR A 176 8.30 -2.99 -11.23
N ARG A 177 8.93 -3.86 -10.43
CA ARG A 177 9.70 -3.48 -9.24
C ARG A 177 10.98 -2.72 -9.59
N VAL A 178 11.19 -1.55 -8.99
CA VAL A 178 12.44 -0.79 -9.21
C VAL A 178 13.63 -1.43 -8.51
N ASP A 179 13.42 -2.10 -7.37
CA ASP A 179 14.53 -2.66 -6.60
C ASP A 179 15.21 -3.81 -7.35
N LEU A 180 14.52 -4.50 -8.25
CA LEU A 180 15.10 -5.52 -9.14
C LEU A 180 16.04 -4.93 -10.21
N VAL A 181 15.90 -3.65 -10.56
CA VAL A 181 16.63 -2.99 -11.67
C VAL A 181 17.40 -1.75 -11.23
N GLN A 182 17.67 -1.60 -9.94
CA GLN A 182 18.31 -0.42 -9.36
C GLN A 182 19.65 -0.08 -10.03
N GLU A 183 20.52 -1.09 -10.22
CA GLU A 183 21.82 -0.90 -10.89
C GLU A 183 21.67 -0.36 -12.33
N TRP A 184 20.64 -0.83 -13.06
CA TRP A 184 20.35 -0.36 -14.42
C TRP A 184 19.82 1.07 -14.42
N ILE A 185 18.99 1.44 -13.44
CA ILE A 185 18.50 2.81 -13.26
C ILE A 185 19.69 3.75 -12.98
N GLU A 186 20.51 3.42 -11.98
CA GLU A 186 21.63 4.27 -11.55
C GLU A 186 22.70 4.42 -12.63
N ALA A 187 22.96 3.37 -13.42
CA ALA A 187 23.91 3.42 -14.53
C ALA A 187 23.53 4.47 -15.60
N TRP A 188 22.26 4.83 -15.72
CA TRP A 188 21.77 5.77 -16.71
C TRP A 188 21.35 7.13 -16.12
N ALA A 189 20.65 7.11 -14.99
CA ALA A 189 20.17 8.30 -14.31
C ALA A 189 21.28 9.02 -13.50
N GLY A 190 22.36 8.31 -13.18
CA GLY A 190 23.33 8.69 -12.16
C GLY A 190 22.95 8.10 -10.80
N SER A 191 23.87 8.14 -9.83
CA SER A 191 23.58 7.68 -8.47
C SER A 191 22.37 8.44 -7.93
N ILE A 192 21.28 7.74 -7.69
CA ILE A 192 20.11 8.28 -7.02
C ILE A 192 20.43 8.12 -5.53
N PRO A 193 20.66 9.20 -4.78
CA PRO A 193 20.92 9.04 -3.35
C PRO A 193 19.69 8.40 -2.73
N ASP A 194 19.87 7.25 -2.08
CA ASP A 194 18.99 6.82 -1.00
C ASP A 194 18.92 8.02 -0.07
N GLY A 195 17.78 8.73 -0.09
CA GLY A 195 17.65 10.09 0.43
C GLY A 195 18.56 10.32 1.63
N GLY A 196 19.42 11.34 1.50
CA GLY A 196 20.42 11.65 2.52
C GLY A 196 19.80 11.81 3.90
N PRO A 197 20.63 11.92 4.94
CA PRO A 197 20.15 12.00 6.31
C PRO A 197 19.02 12.99 6.49
N VAL A 198 17.98 12.50 7.14
CA VAL A 198 16.64 13.09 7.08
C VAL A 198 16.51 14.02 8.26
N PRO A 199 16.25 15.33 8.06
CA PRO A 199 16.10 16.23 9.19
C PRO A 199 14.94 15.81 10.10
N CYS A 200 15.13 15.91 11.41
CA CYS A 200 14.16 15.41 12.39
C CYS A 200 12.78 16.10 12.36
N GLY A 201 12.69 17.30 11.79
CA GLY A 201 11.44 18.07 11.75
C GLY A 201 10.89 18.32 13.16
N ALA A 202 9.68 17.83 13.44
CA ALA A 202 9.02 17.95 14.74
C ALA A 202 9.34 16.78 15.70
N VAL A 203 10.03 15.74 15.24
CA VAL A 203 10.35 14.55 16.05
C VAL A 203 11.53 14.88 16.96
N GLY A 204 11.33 14.70 18.27
CA GLY A 204 12.39 14.87 19.26
C GLY A 204 13.21 13.58 19.48
N ALA A 205 14.22 13.69 20.34
CA ALA A 205 15.05 12.53 20.72
C ALA A 205 14.29 11.52 21.60
N ASP A 206 13.22 11.97 22.26
CA ASP A 206 12.23 11.13 22.93
C ASP A 206 11.59 10.15 21.95
N GLY A 207 11.16 10.64 20.79
CA GLY A 207 10.57 9.80 19.74
C GLY A 207 9.18 9.27 20.08
N SER A 208 8.67 8.40 19.22
CA SER A 208 7.33 7.81 19.33
C SER A 208 7.29 6.38 18.80
N CYS A 209 6.45 5.55 19.39
CA CYS A 209 6.12 4.24 18.84
C CYS A 209 4.99 4.32 17.80
N SER A 210 5.06 3.49 16.76
CA SER A 210 3.92 3.24 15.88
C SER A 210 2.75 2.63 16.65
N ALA A 211 1.53 2.81 16.13
CA ALA A 211 0.31 2.27 16.73
C ALA A 211 0.39 0.74 16.95
N ASN A 212 0.97 0.02 16.00
CA ASN A 212 1.16 -1.43 16.10
C ASN A 212 2.34 -1.85 17.02
N GLY A 213 3.05 -0.91 17.62
CA GLY A 213 4.16 -1.17 18.54
C GLY A 213 5.39 -1.83 17.89
N ARG A 214 5.50 -1.86 16.57
CA ARG A 214 6.61 -2.52 15.86
C ARG A 214 7.69 -1.57 15.37
N VAL A 215 7.51 -0.27 15.55
CA VAL A 215 8.43 0.73 15.04
C VAL A 215 8.65 1.81 16.08
N ALA A 216 9.91 2.12 16.36
CA ALA A 216 10.32 3.32 17.10
C ALA A 216 10.82 4.38 16.12
N VAL A 217 10.28 5.60 16.18
CA VAL A 217 10.74 6.76 15.40
C VAL A 217 11.33 7.79 16.37
N PHE A 218 12.56 8.25 16.16
CA PHE A 218 13.22 9.21 17.05
C PHE A 218 14.28 10.04 16.33
N CYS A 219 14.63 11.20 16.88
CA CYS A 219 15.71 12.02 16.37
C CYS A 219 17.06 11.64 17.00
N GLU A 220 18.09 11.41 16.18
CA GLU A 220 19.46 11.23 16.64
C GLU A 220 20.41 12.01 15.73
N ALA A 221 21.26 12.88 16.31
CA ALA A 221 22.23 13.67 15.56
C ALA A 221 21.65 14.55 14.42
N ASP A 222 20.42 15.07 14.61
CA ASP A 222 19.65 15.84 13.60
C ASP A 222 19.20 14.99 12.39
N GLU A 223 19.23 13.66 12.56
CA GLU A 223 18.76 12.68 11.60
C GLU A 223 17.59 11.88 12.19
N LEU A 224 16.50 11.76 11.43
CA LEU A 224 15.36 10.95 11.79
C LEU A 224 15.74 9.47 11.69
N ARG A 225 15.62 8.77 12.82
CA ARG A 225 15.85 7.34 12.95
C ARG A 225 14.50 6.64 13.02
N ARG A 226 14.41 5.49 12.36
CA ARG A 226 13.28 4.58 12.50
C ARG A 226 13.78 3.16 12.63
N ASP A 227 13.57 2.58 13.80
CA ASP A 227 13.97 1.21 14.11
C ASP A 227 12.72 0.31 14.02
N VAL A 228 12.79 -0.74 13.20
CA VAL A 228 11.79 -1.80 13.17
C VAL A 228 12.19 -2.83 14.22
N CYS A 229 11.31 -3.08 15.18
CA CYS A 229 11.58 -3.99 16.29
C CYS A 229 11.63 -5.43 15.78
N GLY A 230 12.61 -6.20 16.23
CA GLY A 230 12.71 -7.62 15.88
C GLY A 230 11.52 -8.46 16.38
N ASP A 231 11.48 -9.73 15.98
CA ASP A 231 10.38 -10.63 16.33
C ASP A 231 10.14 -10.74 17.84
N ASP A 232 11.22 -10.71 18.63
CA ASP A 232 11.24 -10.77 20.10
C ASP A 232 11.30 -9.38 20.77
N GLU A 233 11.02 -8.31 20.02
CA GLU A 233 11.04 -6.92 20.50
C GLU A 233 9.71 -6.20 20.22
N VAL A 234 9.46 -5.20 21.04
CA VAL A 234 8.31 -4.30 20.93
C VAL A 234 8.76 -2.88 21.23
N CYS A 235 8.19 -1.91 20.53
CA CYS A 235 8.41 -0.51 20.82
C CYS A 235 7.70 -0.15 22.11
N VAL A 236 8.45 0.35 23.09
CA VAL A 236 7.93 0.81 24.37
C VAL A 236 8.26 2.29 24.52
N ASP A 237 7.25 3.09 24.86
CA ASP A 237 7.40 4.46 25.33
C ASP A 237 7.49 4.43 26.86
N ASP A 238 8.69 4.62 27.42
CA ASP A 238 8.89 4.60 28.88
C ASP A 238 8.53 5.92 29.58
N GLY A 239 7.93 6.87 28.85
CA GLY A 239 7.63 8.24 29.29
C GLY A 239 8.80 9.22 29.11
N SER A 240 9.95 8.74 28.64
CA SER A 240 11.12 9.56 28.31
C SER A 240 11.68 9.29 26.91
N THR A 241 11.63 8.03 26.46
CA THR A 241 12.02 7.60 25.12
C THR A 241 11.12 6.48 24.61
N SER A 242 10.89 6.48 23.30
CA SER A 242 10.27 5.38 22.56
C SER A 242 11.34 4.57 21.83
N ARG A 243 11.58 3.33 22.24
CA ARG A 243 12.61 2.44 21.63
C ARG A 243 12.12 1.00 21.54
N CYS A 244 12.69 0.25 20.59
CA CYS A 244 12.54 -1.20 20.56
C CYS A 244 13.27 -1.80 21.77
N VAL A 245 12.52 -2.59 22.55
CA VAL A 245 13.05 -3.31 23.70
C VAL A 245 12.63 -4.77 23.62
N PRO A 246 13.41 -5.71 24.19
CA PRO A 246 13.01 -7.10 24.28
C PRO A 246 11.65 -7.24 24.97
N VAL A 247 10.77 -8.08 24.43
CA VAL A 247 9.45 -8.40 24.99
C VAL A 247 9.54 -8.81 26.47
N THR A 248 10.61 -9.49 26.87
CA THR A 248 10.87 -9.90 28.26
C THR A 248 11.11 -8.74 29.23
N SER A 249 11.49 -7.58 28.72
CA SER A 249 11.69 -6.33 29.47
C SER A 249 10.54 -5.34 29.31
N ALA A 250 9.63 -5.58 28.35
CA ALA A 250 8.49 -4.71 28.09
C ALA A 250 7.44 -4.84 29.23
N PRO A 251 6.91 -3.72 29.74
CA PRO A 251 5.93 -3.72 30.83
C PRO A 251 4.67 -4.57 30.56
N CYS A 252 4.24 -4.62 29.29
CA CYS A 252 3.08 -5.36 28.83
C CYS A 252 3.43 -6.67 28.10
N GLY A 253 4.71 -7.08 28.10
CA GLY A 253 5.18 -8.16 27.23
C GLY A 253 4.98 -7.81 25.75
N ALA A 254 4.45 -8.75 24.97
CA ALA A 254 4.21 -8.57 23.53
C ALA A 254 2.92 -7.80 23.20
N VAL A 255 2.09 -7.50 24.21
CA VAL A 255 0.79 -6.84 24.02
C VAL A 255 1.00 -5.36 23.73
N THR A 256 0.50 -4.88 22.60
CA THR A 256 0.60 -3.48 22.16
C THR A 256 -0.67 -2.69 22.49
N ALA A 257 -0.73 -1.42 22.08
CA ALA A 257 -1.93 -0.60 22.25
C ALA A 257 -3.14 -1.11 21.42
N LEU A 258 -2.88 -1.79 20.31
CA LEU A 258 -3.92 -2.46 19.51
C LEU A 258 -4.51 -3.68 20.22
N GLY A 259 -3.82 -4.22 21.22
CA GLY A 259 -4.28 -5.34 22.02
C GLY A 259 -4.17 -6.70 21.34
N ALA A 260 -4.69 -7.72 22.02
CA ALA A 260 -4.74 -9.11 21.59
C ALA A 260 -5.86 -9.85 22.33
N CYS A 261 -6.41 -10.90 21.71
CA CYS A 261 -7.41 -11.77 22.31
C CYS A 261 -6.79 -13.12 22.72
N ASP A 262 -7.13 -13.58 23.92
CA ASP A 262 -6.98 -14.98 24.36
C ASP A 262 -8.38 -15.53 24.70
N GLY A 263 -8.99 -16.23 23.73
CA GLY A 263 -10.42 -16.50 23.76
C GLY A 263 -11.22 -15.19 23.83
N ASP A 264 -12.16 -15.08 24.76
CA ASP A 264 -12.97 -13.86 24.99
C ASP A 264 -12.29 -12.82 25.88
N VAL A 265 -11.02 -13.03 26.23
CA VAL A 265 -10.26 -12.09 27.07
C VAL A 265 -9.45 -11.15 26.19
N LEU A 266 -9.87 -9.89 26.14
CA LEU A 266 -9.11 -8.81 25.52
C LEU A 266 -8.01 -8.32 26.46
N SER A 267 -6.79 -8.21 25.96
CA SER A 267 -5.68 -7.54 26.64
C SER A 267 -5.12 -6.41 25.77
N TRP A 268 -4.77 -5.27 26.36
CA TRP A 268 -4.14 -4.16 25.64
C TRP A 268 -3.20 -3.37 26.56
N CYS A 269 -2.16 -2.77 26.00
CA CYS A 269 -1.22 -1.96 26.75
C CYS A 269 -1.64 -0.49 26.70
N ASP A 270 -2.09 0.06 27.83
CA ASP A 270 -2.39 1.49 27.98
C ASP A 270 -1.31 2.12 28.86
N ARG A 271 -0.46 2.96 28.28
CA ARG A 271 0.61 3.70 29.00
C ARG A 271 1.44 2.79 29.91
N ASN A 272 1.98 1.71 29.33
CA ASN A 272 2.78 0.68 30.00
C ASN A 272 2.05 -0.11 31.11
N GLU A 273 0.74 -0.04 31.16
CA GLU A 273 -0.07 -0.85 32.05
C GLU A 273 -0.89 -1.85 31.22
N LEU A 274 -0.67 -3.14 31.47
CA LEU A 274 -1.46 -4.19 30.85
C LEU A 274 -2.89 -4.12 31.39
N ARG A 275 -3.82 -3.78 30.51
CA ARG A 275 -5.26 -3.82 30.75
C ARG A 275 -5.81 -5.13 30.24
N VAL A 276 -6.82 -5.65 30.93
CA VAL A 276 -7.51 -6.87 30.57
C VAL A 276 -9.01 -6.65 30.74
N ARG A 277 -9.80 -7.20 29.82
CA ARG A 277 -11.26 -7.20 29.85
C ARG A 277 -11.80 -8.54 29.35
N ASP A 278 -12.68 -9.14 30.13
CA ASP A 278 -13.46 -10.32 29.72
C ASP A 278 -14.68 -9.84 28.91
N CYS A 279 -14.67 -10.10 27.60
CA CYS A 279 -15.74 -9.72 26.69
C CYS A 279 -17.03 -10.51 26.97
N ALA A 280 -16.93 -11.80 27.32
CA ALA A 280 -18.09 -12.63 27.60
C ALA A 280 -18.89 -12.10 28.81
N ALA A 281 -18.19 -11.53 29.80
CA ALA A 281 -18.81 -10.86 30.94
C ALA A 281 -19.57 -9.56 30.59
N CYS A 282 -19.32 -8.98 29.41
CA CYS A 282 -19.96 -7.76 28.91
C CYS A 282 -21.21 -8.04 28.06
N GLY A 283 -22.06 -8.96 28.49
CA GLY A 283 -23.31 -9.27 27.78
C GLY A 283 -23.15 -10.30 26.66
N GLY A 284 -22.13 -11.16 26.74
CA GLY A 284 -21.84 -12.19 25.74
C GLY A 284 -21.07 -11.66 24.52
N GLN A 285 -20.34 -10.56 24.66
CA GLN A 285 -19.48 -10.04 23.60
C GLN A 285 -18.32 -10.99 23.31
N LEU A 286 -17.85 -10.99 22.06
CA LEU A 286 -16.67 -11.73 21.64
C LEU A 286 -15.46 -10.81 21.55
N CYS A 287 -14.29 -11.33 21.87
CA CYS A 287 -13.04 -10.66 21.59
C CYS A 287 -12.61 -10.94 20.15
N VAL A 288 -12.58 -9.92 19.31
CA VAL A 288 -12.18 -10.07 17.90
C VAL A 288 -11.23 -8.97 17.47
N LYS A 289 -10.51 -9.21 16.37
CA LYS A 289 -9.82 -8.15 15.63
C LYS A 289 -10.89 -7.34 14.89
N VAL A 290 -10.97 -6.04 15.18
CA VAL A 290 -11.92 -5.11 14.54
C VAL A 290 -11.40 -4.72 13.16
N ASP A 291 -10.20 -4.15 13.12
CA ASP A 291 -9.43 -3.83 11.91
C ASP A 291 -7.96 -3.54 12.27
N ASP A 292 -7.11 -3.31 11.27
CA ASP A 292 -5.66 -3.08 11.46
C ASP A 292 -5.32 -1.73 12.10
N ALA A 293 -6.19 -0.73 12.00
CA ALA A 293 -5.97 0.60 12.56
C ALA A 293 -6.47 0.71 14.02
N VAL A 294 -7.58 0.05 14.34
CA VAL A 294 -8.25 0.06 15.65
C VAL A 294 -7.73 -1.06 16.56
N GLY A 295 -7.38 -2.22 15.99
CA GLY A 295 -6.89 -3.37 16.74
C GLY A 295 -8.00 -4.32 17.20
N PHE A 296 -7.87 -4.84 18.42
CA PHE A 296 -8.78 -5.82 18.99
C PHE A 296 -9.79 -5.17 19.94
N GLY A 297 -11.02 -5.69 19.96
CA GLY A 297 -12.12 -5.14 20.74
C GLY A 297 -13.09 -6.20 21.22
N CYS A 298 -13.87 -5.85 22.24
CA CYS A 298 -15.07 -6.60 22.58
C CYS A 298 -16.22 -6.07 21.74
N VAL A 299 -16.81 -6.94 20.93
CA VAL A 299 -17.92 -6.59 20.04
C VAL A 299 -19.12 -7.48 20.35
N ASP A 300 -20.33 -6.95 20.15
CA ASP A 300 -21.55 -7.74 20.31
C ASP A 300 -21.55 -8.93 19.35
N ASP A 301 -21.85 -10.12 19.88
CA ASP A 301 -22.03 -11.33 19.08
C ASP A 301 -23.39 -11.31 18.37
N ASN A 302 -23.53 -10.42 17.39
CA ASN A 302 -24.74 -10.33 16.57
C ASN A 302 -24.99 -11.58 15.73
N CYS A 303 -23.99 -12.47 15.60
CA CYS A 303 -24.01 -13.64 14.76
C CYS A 303 -24.04 -14.98 15.52
N GLY A 304 -24.06 -14.97 16.86
CA GLY A 304 -24.14 -16.18 17.68
C GLY A 304 -22.97 -17.15 17.47
N GLY A 305 -21.77 -16.62 17.21
CA GLY A 305 -20.55 -17.41 16.96
C GLY A 305 -20.42 -17.98 15.55
N LEU A 306 -21.24 -17.54 14.60
CA LEU A 306 -21.13 -17.92 13.18
C LEU A 306 -20.19 -16.96 12.43
N ASP A 307 -19.38 -17.51 11.53
CA ASP A 307 -18.60 -16.76 10.54
C ASP A 307 -19.31 -16.80 9.16
N PHE A 308 -18.63 -16.36 8.10
CA PHE A 308 -19.16 -16.38 6.74
C PHE A 308 -19.47 -17.80 6.24
N ARG A 309 -18.83 -18.83 6.79
CA ARG A 309 -19.05 -20.22 6.39
C ARG A 309 -20.37 -20.75 6.97
N GLY A 310 -20.81 -20.18 8.09
CA GLY A 310 -22.09 -20.51 8.68
C GLY A 310 -22.23 -21.94 9.20
N ALA A 311 -23.46 -22.35 9.47
CA ALA A 311 -23.83 -23.68 9.93
C ALA A 311 -25.30 -24.01 9.58
N CYS A 312 -25.66 -25.29 9.66
CA CYS A 312 -27.04 -25.75 9.51
C CYS A 312 -27.74 -25.89 10.87
N ASP A 313 -28.95 -25.33 10.98
CA ASP A 313 -29.94 -25.64 12.02
C ASP A 313 -31.11 -26.39 11.37
N GLY A 314 -30.99 -27.72 11.30
CA GLY A 314 -31.88 -28.54 10.47
C GLY A 314 -31.68 -28.22 8.98
N ASP A 315 -32.77 -27.88 8.29
CA ASP A 315 -32.75 -27.46 6.88
C ASP A 315 -32.59 -25.95 6.70
N VAL A 316 -32.31 -25.19 7.76
CA VAL A 316 -32.04 -23.75 7.70
C VAL A 316 -30.53 -23.51 7.72
N ALA A 317 -29.99 -22.91 6.66
CA ALA A 317 -28.62 -22.40 6.65
C ALA A 317 -28.57 -21.06 7.39
N ARG A 318 -27.56 -20.84 8.24
CA ARG A 318 -27.29 -19.56 8.90
C ARG A 318 -25.83 -19.19 8.75
N TRP A 319 -25.53 -17.95 8.41
CA TRP A 319 -24.16 -17.45 8.26
C TRP A 319 -24.07 -15.98 8.67
N CYS A 320 -22.85 -15.51 8.95
CA CYS A 320 -22.61 -14.11 9.27
C CYS A 320 -22.08 -13.37 8.03
N SER A 321 -22.79 -12.33 7.59
CA SER A 321 -22.34 -11.44 6.52
C SER A 321 -22.28 -10.02 7.07
N ASP A 322 -21.12 -9.37 6.99
CA ASP A 322 -20.92 -7.98 7.45
C ASP A 322 -21.45 -7.71 8.87
N GLY A 323 -21.25 -8.67 9.79
CA GLY A 323 -21.69 -8.56 11.19
C GLY A 323 -23.21 -8.71 11.40
N THR A 324 -23.95 -9.12 10.38
CA THR A 324 -25.39 -9.42 10.43
C THR A 324 -25.61 -10.92 10.26
N LEU A 325 -26.45 -11.50 11.13
CA LEU A 325 -26.85 -12.90 11.02
C LEU A 325 -27.86 -13.06 9.88
N GLU A 326 -27.45 -13.77 8.85
CA GLU A 326 -28.28 -14.14 7.70
C GLU A 326 -28.78 -15.59 7.84
N SER A 327 -29.91 -15.89 7.20
CA SER A 327 -30.44 -17.26 7.18
C SER A 327 -31.29 -17.56 5.96
N GLU A 328 -31.25 -18.81 5.50
CA GLU A 328 -32.01 -19.32 4.35
C GLU A 328 -32.71 -20.65 4.69
N ASP A 329 -33.99 -20.77 4.39
CA ASP A 329 -34.76 -22.01 4.59
C ASP A 329 -34.71 -22.89 3.34
N CYS A 330 -33.87 -23.92 3.37
CA CYS A 330 -33.66 -24.81 2.23
C CYS A 330 -34.87 -25.71 1.95
N ALA A 331 -35.66 -26.03 2.99
CA ALA A 331 -36.84 -26.87 2.83
C ALA A 331 -37.91 -26.15 1.98
N ALA A 332 -38.00 -24.83 2.08
CA ALA A 332 -38.87 -24.01 1.24
C ALA A 332 -38.54 -24.13 -0.27
N GLN A 333 -37.29 -24.50 -0.58
CA GLN A 333 -36.79 -24.70 -1.94
C GLN A 333 -36.72 -26.19 -2.35
N SER A 334 -37.26 -27.10 -1.53
CA SER A 334 -37.11 -28.57 -1.72
C SER A 334 -35.65 -29.06 -1.72
N SER A 335 -34.78 -28.33 -1.03
CA SER A 335 -33.36 -28.62 -0.80
C SER A 335 -33.10 -28.94 0.67
N THR A 336 -31.88 -29.38 1.00
CA THR A 336 -31.43 -29.51 2.39
C THR A 336 -30.21 -28.65 2.65
N CYS A 337 -30.05 -28.22 3.90
CA CYS A 337 -28.86 -27.50 4.29
C CYS A 337 -27.65 -28.45 4.33
N GLY A 338 -26.54 -28.04 3.72
CA GLY A 338 -25.30 -28.80 3.78
C GLY A 338 -24.08 -27.99 3.39
N PHE A 339 -22.90 -28.49 3.76
CA PHE A 339 -21.64 -27.91 3.35
C PHE A 339 -21.44 -28.05 1.83
N ILE A 340 -21.16 -26.93 1.15
CA ILE A 340 -20.88 -26.87 -0.29
C ILE A 340 -19.38 -27.03 -0.51
N ASP A 341 -18.60 -26.03 -0.08
CA ASP A 341 -17.14 -25.94 -0.18
C ASP A 341 -16.57 -24.87 0.78
N ASP A 342 -15.25 -24.70 0.81
CA ASP A 342 -14.56 -23.76 1.70
C ASP A 342 -14.75 -22.28 1.36
N GLU A 343 -15.21 -21.97 0.14
CA GLU A 343 -15.49 -20.60 -0.32
C GLU A 343 -16.93 -20.19 0.03
N THR A 344 -17.88 -21.10 -0.10
CA THR A 344 -19.32 -20.86 0.08
C THR A 344 -19.81 -21.20 1.50
N GLY A 345 -19.22 -22.21 2.14
CA GLY A 345 -19.66 -22.70 3.45
C GLY A 345 -20.92 -23.58 3.40
N PHE A 346 -21.76 -23.47 4.43
CA PHE A 346 -23.03 -24.20 4.56
C PHE A 346 -24.17 -23.44 3.88
N TYR A 347 -24.79 -24.07 2.88
CA TYR A 347 -25.90 -23.48 2.14
C TYR A 347 -26.89 -24.54 1.62
N CYS A 348 -27.93 -24.11 0.91
CA CYS A 348 -28.95 -25.00 0.35
C CYS A 348 -28.42 -25.77 -0.87
N ARG A 349 -28.57 -27.10 -0.85
CA ARG A 349 -28.18 -28.00 -1.95
C ARG A 349 -29.16 -29.16 -2.16
#